data_AF-A0A0Q5BSP1-F1
#
_entry.id   AF-A0A0Q5BSP1-F1
#
_cell.length_a   1.000
_cell.length_b   1.000
_cell.length_c   1.000
_cell.angle_alpha   90.00
_cell.angle_beta   90.00
_cell.angle_gamma   90.00
#
_symmetry.space_group_name_H-M   'P 1'
#
loop_
_entity.id
_entity.type
_entity.pdbx_description
1 polymer ?
#
loop_
_entity_poly.entity_id
_entity_poly.type
_entity_poly.pdbx_seq_one_letter_code
_entity_poly.pdbx_strand_id
1 'polypeptide(L)'
;MASDARRIRTRGALSRRGIVLGLTALPVLPLLSACTPDGGGRERQASDAPQRPRTVTAAPAGPVVLAADAAAVSAALFTSAPLVVVVEEAPASVMLAAQLAITWGVPLLVAPAGSASASPAPGPFDAELERLGTERVVAVGSVTEPAGIETVRAEAAPEAIAEATGVEVSALAIADLAAFAPGSLPEPPFGAVPDRAEPLTGVLALAQPVEADVPALATARAAGIPVTLVESADLLASGAAVSAVADSAPTATLLLGAQLAAQTAPEWSLRAAATGWQLPGGGQRLFGGHLFVAIYGTPGAPVLGVLGEQGLEATIERAATVAEPYRELTPLQVVPSLEIITTVAAGSAGGDGDYSNELPAEGIRPYIDAAAAAGMYVVLDLQPGRSDFLTQARAYEELLRLPNVGLALDPEWRLAPDEVPLAQIGRVSAAEVDSVSSWLADLVRDLGLPPKMFVLHQFRSSMLQDRSRIRRDRPELEFLVHVDGQGAQPDKQATWNALHRDAPEDLAWGWKNFYDEDLPMLTPAETMAEVSPLPDLVTYQ
;
A
#
# COMPACT_ATOMS: atom_id res chain seq x y z
N MET A 1 -37.97 -19.60 50.62
CA MET A 1 -36.62 -20.19 50.65
C MET A 1 -35.78 -19.44 49.63
N ALA A 2 -34.64 -18.92 50.10
CA ALA A 2 -33.46 -18.34 49.42
C ALA A 2 -33.61 -17.82 47.97
N SER A 3 -33.49 -16.50 47.73
CA SER A 3 -32.24 -15.71 47.59
C SER A 3 -31.51 -15.98 46.28
N ASP A 4 -31.50 -15.03 45.34
CA ASP A 4 -30.22 -14.46 44.90
C ASP A 4 -30.37 -13.06 44.30
N ALA A 5 -29.53 -12.14 44.77
CA ALA A 5 -29.48 -10.74 44.38
C ALA A 5 -28.04 -10.43 43.93
N ARG A 6 -27.84 -10.03 42.68
CA ARG A 6 -26.58 -9.41 42.23
C ARG A 6 -26.82 -7.95 41.88
N ARG A 7 -26.34 -7.09 42.80
CA ARG A 7 -26.16 -5.65 42.60
C ARG A 7 -24.97 -5.40 41.67
N ILE A 8 -25.22 -4.57 40.67
CA ILE A 8 -24.22 -3.94 39.80
C ILE A 8 -23.43 -2.92 40.64
N ARG A 9 -22.08 -3.03 40.60
CA ARG A 9 -21.15 -2.09 41.24
C ARG A 9 -20.81 -0.97 40.26
N THR A 10 -21.16 0.26 40.64
CA THR A 10 -20.60 1.51 40.13
C THR A 10 -19.34 1.89 40.91
N ARG A 11 -18.22 2.07 40.22
CA ARG A 11 -17.02 2.84 40.62
C ARG A 11 -16.35 3.23 39.29
N GLY A 12 -15.93 4.45 38.99
CA GLY A 12 -15.63 5.62 39.78
C GLY A 12 -14.49 6.31 39.03
N ALA A 13 -14.81 7.30 38.21
CA ALA A 13 -13.85 8.04 37.42
C ALA A 13 -13.05 8.99 38.32
N LEU A 14 -11.74 8.82 38.39
CA LEU A 14 -10.79 9.79 38.92
C LEU A 14 -9.52 9.72 38.07
N SER A 15 -9.26 10.74 37.25
CA SER A 15 -7.89 11.11 36.88
C SER A 15 -7.80 12.62 36.86
N ARG A 16 -7.10 13.14 37.89
CA ARG A 16 -6.75 14.55 38.05
C ARG A 16 -5.52 14.83 37.16
N ARG A 17 -5.67 15.71 36.18
CA ARG A 17 -4.52 16.37 35.52
C ARG A 17 -3.94 17.41 36.47
N GLY A 18 -2.73 17.15 36.96
CA GLY A 18 -1.89 18.12 37.65
C GLY A 18 -0.96 18.80 36.65
N ILE A 19 -1.09 20.12 36.55
CA ILE A 19 -0.19 21.04 35.84
C ILE A 19 1.06 21.21 36.70
N VAL A 20 2.25 21.03 36.13
CA VAL A 20 3.50 21.56 36.69
C VAL A 20 4.22 22.35 35.60
N LEU A 21 4.27 23.66 35.80
CA LEU A 21 5.10 24.62 35.08
C LEU A 21 6.45 24.75 35.82
N GLY A 22 7.53 24.87 35.04
CA GLY A 22 8.69 25.69 35.38
C GLY A 22 9.91 24.97 35.96
N LEU A 23 11.02 24.94 35.20
CA LEU A 23 12.17 25.87 35.38
C LEU A 23 13.44 25.32 34.71
N THR A 24 13.89 26.08 33.72
CA THR A 24 15.26 26.39 33.29
C THR A 24 16.44 25.82 34.11
N ALA A 25 17.39 25.17 33.43
CA ALA A 25 18.83 25.34 33.69
C ALA A 25 19.67 24.86 32.47
N LEU A 26 20.43 25.79 31.88
CA LEU A 26 21.50 25.56 30.89
C LEU A 26 22.82 25.17 31.61
N PRO A 27 23.85 24.70 30.88
CA PRO A 27 24.87 23.76 31.35
C PRO A 27 26.11 24.44 31.96
N VAL A 28 26.84 23.69 32.78
CA VAL A 28 28.19 24.05 33.24
C VAL A 28 29.16 22.94 32.83
N LEU A 29 30.00 23.25 31.83
CA LEU A 29 31.30 22.60 31.61
C LEU A 29 32.27 23.06 32.70
N PRO A 30 33.22 22.19 33.09
CA PRO A 30 34.57 22.66 33.25
C PRO A 30 35.58 21.78 32.50
N LEU A 31 36.42 22.48 31.74
CA LEU A 31 37.67 22.04 31.15
C LEU A 31 38.83 22.35 32.13
N LEU A 32 39.89 21.52 32.06
CA LEU A 32 41.26 21.71 32.55
C LEU A 32 41.55 21.42 34.04
N SER A 33 42.33 20.38 34.35
CA SER A 33 43.81 20.43 34.27
C SER A 33 44.45 19.35 35.16
N ALA A 34 45.56 18.82 34.66
CA ALA A 34 46.44 17.82 35.23
C ALA A 34 46.93 18.09 36.67
N CYS A 35 47.07 17.00 37.44
CA CYS A 35 48.12 16.77 38.44
C CYS A 35 48.29 15.26 38.66
N THR A 36 49.42 14.70 38.23
CA THR A 36 49.94 13.39 38.65
C THR A 36 50.39 13.44 40.11
N PRO A 37 50.27 12.33 40.87
CA PRO A 37 51.51 11.68 41.29
C PRO A 37 51.48 10.14 41.22
N ASP A 38 52.69 9.61 41.08
CA ASP A 38 53.09 8.21 41.12
C ASP A 38 52.33 7.36 42.14
N GLY A 39 51.80 6.24 41.65
CA GLY A 39 51.32 5.14 42.45
C GLY A 39 51.45 3.86 41.66
N GLY A 40 52.59 3.17 41.82
CA GLY A 40 52.87 1.89 41.20
C GLY A 40 51.81 0.84 41.56
N GLY A 41 50.81 0.70 40.70
CA GLY A 41 49.91 -0.44 40.62
C GLY A 41 50.12 -1.07 39.26
N ARG A 42 50.59 -2.32 39.23
CA ARG A 42 50.59 -3.13 38.01
C ARG A 42 49.15 -3.24 37.50
N GLU A 43 48.76 -2.35 36.59
CA GLU A 43 47.67 -2.62 35.66
C GLU A 43 48.08 -3.85 34.87
N ARG A 44 47.42 -4.96 35.18
CA ARG A 44 47.37 -6.08 34.24
C ARG A 44 46.80 -5.48 32.96
N GLN A 45 47.61 -5.42 31.92
CA GLN A 45 47.11 -5.38 30.55
C GLN A 45 45.97 -6.38 30.49
N ALA A 46 44.74 -5.89 30.29
CA ALA A 46 43.68 -6.72 29.77
C ALA A 46 44.27 -7.34 28.52
N SER A 47 44.46 -8.65 28.54
CA SER A 47 44.97 -9.37 27.39
C SER A 47 44.06 -9.02 26.22
N ASP A 48 44.67 -8.55 25.14
CA ASP A 48 44.06 -8.46 23.83
C ASP A 48 43.72 -9.91 23.43
N ALA A 49 42.56 -10.38 23.90
CA ALA A 49 42.00 -11.63 23.43
C ALA A 49 41.74 -11.41 21.94
N PRO A 50 42.17 -12.31 21.04
CA PRO A 50 41.91 -12.15 19.62
C PRO A 50 40.40 -11.95 19.44
N GLN A 51 40.03 -10.76 18.97
CA GLN A 51 38.63 -10.40 18.73
C GLN A 51 38.11 -11.40 17.70
N ARG A 52 37.09 -12.19 18.09
CA ARG A 52 36.46 -13.10 17.13
C ARG A 52 35.94 -12.25 15.96
N PRO A 53 36.12 -12.70 14.69
CA PRO A 53 35.52 -12.02 13.56
C PRO A 53 34.03 -11.84 13.81
N ARG A 54 33.46 -10.70 13.38
CA ARG A 54 32.07 -10.32 13.65
C ARG A 54 31.37 -9.94 12.35
N THR A 55 30.13 -10.38 12.21
CA THR A 55 29.22 -9.89 11.18
C THR A 55 28.73 -8.50 11.57
N VAL A 56 28.78 -7.54 10.64
CA VAL A 56 28.39 -6.14 10.89
C VAL A 56 27.26 -5.76 9.95
N THR A 57 26.13 -5.32 10.51
CA THR A 57 25.00 -4.80 9.77
C THR A 57 25.05 -3.27 9.65
N ALA A 58 24.37 -2.73 8.64
CA ALA A 58 24.14 -1.31 8.46
C ALA A 58 22.64 -1.03 8.37
N ALA A 59 22.21 0.10 8.94
CA ALA A 59 20.87 0.59 8.72
C ALA A 59 20.69 0.99 7.24
N PRO A 60 19.50 0.76 6.65
CA PRO A 60 19.18 1.24 5.32
C PRO A 60 19.46 2.74 5.11
N ALA A 61 19.93 3.10 3.91
CA ALA A 61 20.29 4.48 3.58
C ALA A 61 19.07 5.43 3.41
N GLY A 62 17.87 4.88 3.24
CA GLY A 62 16.63 5.64 3.02
C GLY A 62 15.40 4.91 3.56
N PRO A 63 14.22 5.56 3.48
CA PRO A 63 12.98 5.02 4.04
C PRO A 63 12.43 3.81 3.26
N VAL A 64 12.90 3.61 2.03
CA VAL A 64 12.49 2.50 1.17
C VAL A 64 13.71 1.87 0.53
N VAL A 65 13.77 0.54 0.57
CA VAL A 65 14.80 -0.25 -0.09
C VAL A 65 14.13 -1.25 -1.02
N LEU A 66 14.50 -1.20 -2.30
CA LEU A 66 14.07 -2.17 -3.31
C LEU A 66 15.17 -3.21 -3.47
N ALA A 67 14.90 -4.46 -3.11
CA ALA A 67 15.88 -5.53 -3.15
C ALA A 67 15.34 -6.73 -3.93
N ALA A 68 15.68 -6.78 -5.23
CA ALA A 68 15.15 -7.79 -6.14
C ALA A 68 15.64 -9.22 -5.86
N ASP A 69 16.78 -9.36 -5.16
CA ASP A 69 17.41 -10.63 -4.84
C ASP A 69 18.21 -10.56 -3.52
N ALA A 70 18.78 -11.69 -3.09
CA ALA A 70 19.53 -11.77 -1.85
C ALA A 70 20.83 -10.96 -1.84
N ALA A 71 21.49 -10.78 -2.99
CA ALA A 71 22.70 -9.97 -3.07
C ALA A 71 22.36 -8.49 -2.84
N ALA A 72 21.24 -8.00 -3.37
CA ALA A 72 20.74 -6.66 -3.10
C ALA A 72 20.35 -6.46 -1.62
N VAL A 73 19.74 -7.47 -0.98
CA VAL A 73 19.47 -7.43 0.47
C VAL A 73 20.77 -7.40 1.27
N SER A 74 21.73 -8.25 0.90
CA SER A 74 23.05 -8.30 1.55
C SER A 74 23.78 -6.95 1.44
N ALA A 75 23.82 -6.36 0.25
CA ALA A 75 24.38 -5.03 -0.01
C ALA A 75 23.71 -3.94 0.83
N ALA A 76 22.39 -4.03 1.03
CA ALA A 76 21.63 -3.06 1.81
C ALA A 76 21.84 -3.20 3.34
N LEU A 77 22.07 -4.41 3.83
CA LEU A 77 22.00 -4.72 5.26
C LEU A 77 23.32 -5.08 5.92
N PHE A 78 24.32 -5.56 5.17
CA PHE A 78 25.57 -6.07 5.73
C PHE A 78 26.76 -5.25 5.23
N THR A 79 27.53 -4.69 6.16
CA THR A 79 28.81 -4.00 5.85
C THR A 79 29.94 -5.01 5.74
N SER A 80 29.96 -6.04 6.59
CA SER A 80 30.94 -7.13 6.54
C SER A 80 30.33 -8.44 7.03
N ALA A 81 30.69 -9.54 6.38
CA ALA A 81 30.29 -10.90 6.77
C ALA A 81 31.46 -11.86 6.51
N PRO A 82 32.29 -12.15 7.53
CA PRO A 82 33.42 -13.08 7.40
C PRO A 82 32.99 -14.51 7.06
N LEU A 83 31.73 -14.86 7.35
CA LEU A 83 31.08 -16.11 6.98
C LEU A 83 29.83 -15.80 6.15
N VAL A 84 29.64 -16.52 5.04
CA VAL A 84 28.43 -16.47 4.19
C VAL A 84 27.95 -17.88 3.89
N VAL A 85 26.64 -18.11 3.89
CA VAL A 85 26.05 -19.36 3.38
C VAL A 85 25.81 -19.17 1.88
N VAL A 86 26.32 -20.10 1.08
CA VAL A 86 26.14 -20.09 -0.38
C VAL A 86 25.41 -21.37 -0.78
N VAL A 87 24.36 -21.24 -1.59
CA VAL A 87 23.54 -22.37 -2.03
C VAL A 87 23.43 -22.45 -3.54
N GLU A 88 23.33 -23.65 -4.08
CA GLU A 88 22.96 -23.85 -5.48
C GLU A 88 21.52 -23.35 -5.75
N GLU A 89 21.20 -23.06 -7.01
CA GLU A 89 19.86 -22.63 -7.43
C GLU A 89 18.90 -23.83 -7.54
N ALA A 90 18.60 -24.45 -6.39
CA ALA A 90 17.64 -25.55 -6.27
C ALA A 90 16.70 -25.33 -5.07
N PRO A 91 15.36 -25.35 -5.25
CA PRO A 91 14.41 -24.96 -4.21
C PRO A 91 14.58 -25.70 -2.87
N ALA A 92 14.76 -27.02 -2.91
CA ALA A 92 14.95 -27.83 -1.71
C ALA A 92 16.23 -27.45 -0.95
N SER A 93 17.33 -27.22 -1.68
CA SER A 93 18.61 -26.80 -1.13
C SER A 93 18.50 -25.41 -0.49
N VAL A 94 17.78 -24.48 -1.14
CA VAL A 94 17.54 -23.12 -0.65
C VAL A 94 16.80 -23.11 0.69
N MET A 95 15.78 -23.95 0.90
CA MET A 95 15.05 -23.97 2.18
C MET A 95 15.94 -24.39 3.35
N LEU A 96 16.80 -25.39 3.15
CA LEU A 96 17.73 -25.86 4.18
C LEU A 96 18.80 -24.80 4.48
N ALA A 97 19.38 -24.21 3.43
CA ALA A 97 20.38 -23.15 3.56
C ALA A 97 19.82 -21.88 4.19
N ALA A 98 18.55 -21.54 3.93
CA ALA A 98 17.86 -20.41 4.54
C ALA A 98 17.78 -20.55 6.06
N GLN A 99 17.34 -21.71 6.57
CA GLN A 99 17.30 -21.94 8.01
C GLN A 99 18.69 -21.85 8.64
N LEU A 100 19.72 -22.40 7.98
CA LEU A 100 21.11 -22.31 8.43
C LEU A 100 21.59 -20.86 8.53
N ALA A 101 21.38 -20.07 7.47
CA ALA A 101 21.78 -18.66 7.41
C ALA A 101 21.10 -17.82 8.49
N ILE A 102 19.79 -18.01 8.70
CA ILE A 102 19.05 -17.31 9.77
C ILE A 102 19.57 -17.72 11.15
N THR A 103 19.85 -19.01 11.35
CA THR A 103 20.37 -19.53 12.63
C THR A 103 21.68 -18.85 13.01
N TRP A 104 22.60 -18.72 12.05
CA TRP A 104 23.89 -18.06 12.24
C TRP A 104 23.86 -16.54 12.13
N GLY A 105 22.79 -15.94 11.61
CA GLY A 105 22.70 -14.50 11.37
C GLY A 105 23.76 -14.01 10.39
N VAL A 106 23.95 -14.77 9.29
CA VAL A 106 24.85 -14.45 8.18
C VAL A 106 24.08 -14.40 6.87
N PRO A 107 24.57 -13.69 5.83
CA PRO A 107 23.89 -13.63 4.54
C PRO A 107 23.74 -15.01 3.88
N LEU A 108 22.63 -15.20 3.15
CA LEU A 108 22.44 -16.32 2.22
C LEU A 108 22.55 -15.81 0.79
N LEU A 109 23.52 -16.30 0.04
CA LEU A 109 23.68 -15.97 -1.39
C LEU A 109 23.43 -17.20 -2.26
N VAL A 110 22.82 -16.99 -3.44
CA VAL A 110 22.63 -18.04 -4.44
C VAL A 110 23.80 -18.02 -5.41
N ALA A 111 24.48 -19.16 -5.54
CA ALA A 111 25.56 -19.30 -6.50
C ALA A 111 24.99 -19.30 -7.94
N PRO A 112 25.64 -18.60 -8.88
CA PRO A 112 25.20 -18.63 -10.27
C PRO A 112 25.29 -20.05 -10.84
N ALA A 113 24.24 -20.48 -11.55
CA ALA A 113 24.25 -21.76 -12.26
C ALA A 113 25.46 -21.80 -13.22
N GLY A 114 26.25 -22.87 -13.13
CA GLY A 114 27.59 -23.00 -13.71
C GLY A 114 27.77 -22.36 -15.08
N SER A 115 28.31 -21.15 -15.09
CA SER A 115 28.95 -20.58 -16.27
C SER A 115 30.29 -20.01 -15.82
N ALA A 116 31.36 -20.66 -16.28
CA ALA A 116 32.67 -20.04 -16.34
C ALA A 116 32.55 -18.86 -17.32
N SER A 117 32.15 -17.69 -16.81
CA SER A 117 32.22 -16.45 -17.57
C SER A 117 33.68 -16.18 -17.89
N ALA A 118 33.98 -16.03 -19.18
CA ALA A 118 35.31 -15.67 -19.68
C ALA A 118 35.67 -14.18 -19.44
N SER A 119 34.93 -13.50 -18.57
CA SER A 119 35.17 -12.09 -18.23
C SER A 119 36.22 -11.99 -17.12
N PRO A 120 37.23 -11.09 -17.25
CA PRO A 120 38.25 -10.90 -16.22
C PRO A 120 37.75 -10.11 -14.99
N ALA A 121 36.53 -9.59 -15.01
CA ALA A 121 35.92 -8.91 -13.86
C ALA A 121 35.07 -9.89 -13.04
N PRO A 122 35.14 -9.84 -11.69
CA PRO A 122 34.30 -10.67 -10.82
C PRO A 122 32.81 -10.46 -11.16
N GLY A 123 32.04 -11.55 -11.17
CA GLY A 123 30.60 -11.47 -11.33
C GLY A 123 29.94 -10.78 -10.13
N PRO A 124 28.65 -10.39 -10.21
CA PRO A 124 27.95 -9.76 -9.08
C PRO A 124 28.03 -10.56 -7.77
N PHE A 125 28.01 -11.89 -7.87
CA PHE A 125 28.19 -12.80 -6.74
C PHE A 125 29.59 -12.68 -6.09
N ASP A 126 30.66 -12.76 -6.89
CA ASP A 126 32.04 -12.67 -6.40
C ASP A 126 32.34 -11.26 -5.84
N ALA A 127 31.82 -10.23 -6.50
CA ALA A 127 31.96 -8.84 -6.05
C ALA A 127 31.28 -8.61 -4.68
N GLU A 128 30.16 -9.28 -4.42
CA GLU A 128 29.48 -9.20 -3.11
C GLU A 128 30.28 -9.92 -2.02
N LEU A 129 30.84 -11.10 -2.29
CA LEU A 129 31.73 -11.79 -1.34
C LEU A 129 32.99 -10.95 -1.02
N GLU A 130 33.57 -10.32 -2.03
CA GLU A 130 34.71 -9.41 -1.87
C GLU A 130 34.32 -8.19 -1.01
N ARG A 131 33.18 -7.54 -1.31
CA ARG A 131 32.67 -6.39 -0.56
C ARG A 131 32.43 -6.72 0.92
N LEU A 132 31.90 -7.90 1.20
CA LEU A 132 31.65 -8.38 2.55
C LEU A 132 32.93 -8.74 3.31
N GLY A 133 34.07 -8.86 2.62
CA GLY A 133 35.32 -9.37 3.21
C GLY A 133 35.17 -10.82 3.67
N THR A 134 34.47 -11.65 2.88
CA THR A 134 34.18 -13.03 3.26
C THR A 134 35.46 -13.88 3.28
N GLU A 135 35.74 -14.49 4.43
CA GLU A 135 36.91 -15.37 4.63
C GLU A 135 36.54 -16.84 4.47
N ARG A 136 35.29 -17.20 4.81
CA ARG A 136 34.75 -18.55 4.73
C ARG A 136 33.35 -18.57 4.11
N VAL A 137 33.07 -19.58 3.30
CA VAL A 137 31.72 -19.92 2.83
C VAL A 137 31.30 -21.32 3.28
N VAL A 138 30.02 -21.48 3.62
CA VAL A 138 29.39 -22.79 3.70
C VAL A 138 28.59 -23.03 2.42
N ALA A 139 29.12 -23.92 1.58
CA ALA A 139 28.57 -24.28 0.29
C ALA A 139 27.60 -25.46 0.44
N VAL A 140 26.30 -25.19 0.25
CA VAL A 140 25.22 -26.19 0.31
C VAL A 140 24.81 -26.60 -1.10
N GLY A 141 25.00 -27.88 -1.42
CA GLY A 141 24.74 -28.42 -2.76
C GLY A 141 25.89 -28.20 -3.75
N SER A 142 25.58 -28.16 -5.05
CA SER A 142 26.54 -28.11 -6.16
C SER A 142 27.07 -26.70 -6.42
N VAL A 143 27.72 -26.10 -5.43
CA VAL A 143 28.31 -24.76 -5.51
C VAL A 143 29.75 -24.83 -6.03
N THR A 144 30.10 -23.95 -6.98
CA THR A 144 31.48 -23.79 -7.43
C THR A 144 32.28 -23.04 -6.37
N GLU A 145 33.46 -23.55 -6.04
CA GLU A 145 34.32 -23.01 -4.98
C GLU A 145 34.80 -21.58 -5.32
N PRO A 146 34.48 -20.57 -4.49
CA PRO A 146 34.96 -19.22 -4.70
C PRO A 146 36.48 -19.14 -4.53
N ALA A 147 37.16 -18.44 -5.43
CA ALA A 147 38.61 -18.35 -5.41
C ALA A 147 39.12 -17.58 -4.18
N GLY A 148 40.04 -18.19 -3.41
CA GLY A 148 40.70 -17.53 -2.29
C GLY A 148 39.89 -17.48 -0.99
N ILE A 149 38.75 -18.15 -0.93
CA ILE A 149 37.85 -18.21 0.24
C ILE A 149 37.80 -19.65 0.77
N GLU A 150 37.90 -19.84 2.09
CA GLU A 150 37.80 -21.16 2.70
C GLU A 150 36.39 -21.73 2.50
N THR A 151 36.26 -22.94 1.96
CA THR A 151 34.95 -23.52 1.63
C THR A 151 34.67 -24.78 2.45
N VAL A 152 33.60 -24.73 3.26
CA VAL A 152 33.02 -25.90 3.95
C VAL A 152 31.88 -26.42 3.08
N ARG A 153 31.98 -27.66 2.62
CA ARG A 153 30.97 -28.27 1.75
C ARG A 153 29.98 -29.12 2.54
N ALA A 154 28.70 -28.98 2.21
CA ALA A 154 27.64 -29.85 2.67
C ALA A 154 26.76 -30.25 1.47
N GLU A 155 26.40 -31.53 1.39
CA GLU A 155 25.34 -31.94 0.47
C GLU A 155 24.02 -31.29 0.90
N ALA A 156 23.08 -31.11 -0.03
CA ALA A 156 21.76 -30.53 0.24
C ALA A 156 20.82 -31.54 0.93
N ALA A 157 21.26 -32.08 2.07
CA ALA A 157 20.53 -33.00 2.91
C ALA A 157 20.65 -32.57 4.39
N PRO A 158 19.58 -32.67 5.20
CA PRO A 158 19.60 -32.27 6.61
C PRO A 158 20.77 -32.85 7.41
N GLU A 159 21.02 -34.16 7.26
CA GLU A 159 22.05 -34.87 8.01
C GLU A 159 23.47 -34.42 7.58
N ALA A 160 23.68 -34.17 6.29
CA ALA A 160 24.96 -33.69 5.77
C ALA A 160 25.25 -32.25 6.23
N ILE A 161 24.23 -31.40 6.29
CA ILE A 161 24.35 -30.04 6.84
C ILE A 161 24.64 -30.12 8.33
N ALA A 162 23.94 -30.96 9.10
CA ALA A 162 24.19 -31.13 10.52
C ALA A 162 25.62 -31.68 10.79
N GLU A 163 26.10 -32.63 9.99
CA GLU A 163 27.47 -33.15 10.11
C GLU A 163 28.52 -32.08 9.81
N ALA A 164 28.31 -31.26 8.77
CA ALA A 164 29.26 -30.23 8.39
C ALA A 164 29.22 -29.01 9.34
N THR A 165 28.06 -28.68 9.90
CA THR A 165 27.81 -27.39 10.56
C THR A 165 27.43 -27.48 12.03
N GLY A 166 27.08 -28.67 12.54
CA GLY A 166 26.51 -28.85 13.88
C GLY A 166 25.11 -28.22 14.06
N VAL A 167 24.49 -27.74 12.99
CA VAL A 167 23.14 -27.13 13.01
C VAL A 167 22.14 -28.10 12.39
N GLU A 168 21.14 -28.49 13.18
CA GLU A 168 20.00 -29.25 12.69
C GLU A 168 19.10 -28.34 11.85
N VAL A 169 18.84 -28.75 10.61
CA VAL A 169 17.97 -28.04 9.68
C VAL A 169 16.85 -28.96 9.19
N SER A 170 15.75 -28.37 8.75
CA SER A 170 14.62 -29.02 8.12
C SER A 170 14.04 -28.12 7.05
N ALA A 171 13.34 -28.69 6.06
CA ALA A 171 12.69 -27.92 5.01
C ALA A 171 11.41 -27.26 5.57
N LEU A 172 11.60 -26.15 6.29
CA LEU A 172 10.51 -25.35 6.85
C LEU A 172 9.65 -24.72 5.74
N ALA A 173 8.36 -24.50 6.02
CA ALA A 173 7.53 -23.69 5.15
C ALA A 173 8.00 -22.23 5.15
N ILE A 174 7.72 -21.47 4.09
CA ILE A 174 8.15 -20.06 3.96
C ILE A 174 7.62 -19.20 5.13
N ALA A 175 6.38 -19.45 5.56
CA ALA A 175 5.80 -18.78 6.73
C ALA A 175 6.59 -19.06 8.03
N ASP A 176 7.03 -20.29 8.22
CA ASP A 176 7.83 -20.67 9.39
C ASP A 176 9.23 -20.05 9.31
N LEU A 177 9.83 -19.97 8.11
CA LEU A 177 11.10 -19.26 7.89
C LEU A 177 10.99 -17.75 8.17
N ALA A 178 9.89 -17.12 7.74
CA ALA A 178 9.64 -15.70 8.00
C ALA A 178 9.52 -15.41 9.51
N ALA A 179 8.95 -16.34 10.28
CA ALA A 179 8.86 -16.26 11.73
C ALA A 179 10.14 -16.74 12.44
N PHE A 180 11.01 -17.52 11.77
CA PHE A 180 12.19 -18.14 12.36
C PHE A 180 13.17 -17.09 12.87
N ALA A 181 13.62 -17.25 14.11
CA ALA A 181 14.53 -16.31 14.76
C ALA A 181 15.94 -16.91 14.88
N PRO A 182 16.99 -16.08 14.81
CA PRO A 182 18.36 -16.54 15.02
C PRO A 182 18.55 -17.25 16.39
N GLY A 183 18.93 -18.55 16.41
CA GLY A 183 19.00 -19.41 17.61
C GLY A 183 20.38 -19.49 18.29
N SER A 184 20.52 -20.13 19.47
CA SER A 184 21.84 -20.35 20.12
C SER A 184 22.67 -21.40 19.40
N LEU A 185 23.99 -21.17 19.28
CA LEU A 185 24.86 -21.97 18.41
C LEU A 185 25.76 -22.92 19.21
N PRO A 186 25.84 -24.21 18.86
CA PRO A 186 27.02 -25.02 19.19
C PRO A 186 28.23 -24.53 18.37
N GLU A 187 29.45 -24.72 18.88
CA GLU A 187 30.66 -24.51 18.06
C GLU A 187 30.68 -25.59 16.95
N PRO A 188 30.74 -25.21 15.66
CA PRO A 188 30.64 -26.17 14.57
C PRO A 188 31.97 -26.91 14.37
N PRO A 189 31.97 -28.05 13.66
CA PRO A 189 33.17 -28.88 13.47
C PRO A 189 34.34 -28.18 12.77
N PHE A 190 34.06 -27.16 11.94
CA PHE A 190 35.08 -26.38 11.23
C PHE A 190 35.64 -25.18 12.02
N GLY A 191 35.26 -25.02 13.29
CA GLY A 191 35.78 -23.99 14.19
C GLY A 191 34.83 -22.81 14.42
N ALA A 192 35.28 -21.78 15.15
CA ALA A 192 34.40 -20.70 15.60
C ALA A 192 33.68 -19.96 14.46
N VAL A 193 32.37 -19.77 14.62
CA VAL A 193 31.53 -18.91 13.77
C VAL A 193 31.70 -17.45 14.22
N PRO A 194 31.64 -16.47 13.30
CA PRO A 194 31.62 -15.06 13.67
C PRO A 194 30.52 -14.71 14.67
N ASP A 195 30.78 -13.70 15.50
CA ASP A 195 29.73 -13.13 16.34
C ASP A 195 28.64 -12.52 15.44
N ARG A 196 27.37 -12.73 15.81
CA ARG A 196 26.23 -12.10 15.13
C ARG A 196 26.25 -10.58 15.28
N ALA A 197 25.73 -9.91 14.26
CA ALA A 197 25.43 -8.50 14.32
C ALA A 197 24.31 -8.22 15.34
N GLU A 198 24.27 -7.00 15.86
CA GLU A 198 23.09 -6.54 16.61
C GLU A 198 21.88 -6.45 15.67
N PRO A 199 20.68 -6.91 16.09
CA PRO A 199 19.48 -6.81 15.26
C PRO A 199 19.17 -5.36 14.89
N LEU A 200 18.87 -5.12 13.61
CA LEU A 200 18.41 -3.81 13.17
C LEU A 200 17.01 -3.52 13.73
N THR A 201 16.84 -2.34 14.32
CA THR A 201 15.56 -1.89 14.90
C THR A 201 14.92 -0.80 14.04
N GLY A 202 13.60 -0.71 14.08
CA GLY A 202 12.84 0.26 13.26
C GLY A 202 12.78 -0.08 11.77
N VAL A 203 13.18 -1.29 11.38
CA VAL A 203 13.15 -1.76 9.99
C VAL A 203 12.11 -2.85 9.83
N LEU A 204 11.30 -2.78 8.76
CA LEU A 204 10.36 -3.82 8.34
C LEU A 204 10.80 -4.37 6.98
N ALA A 205 10.60 -5.66 6.75
CA ALA A 205 10.72 -6.25 5.42
C ALA A 205 9.39 -6.87 4.98
N LEU A 206 9.04 -6.69 3.71
CA LEU A 206 7.90 -7.31 3.05
C LEU A 206 8.41 -8.28 1.99
N ALA A 207 7.86 -9.49 1.95
CA ALA A 207 8.20 -10.51 0.95
C ALA A 207 6.95 -11.27 0.49
N GLN A 208 6.96 -11.83 -0.70
CA GLN A 208 5.89 -12.76 -1.11
C GLN A 208 6.22 -14.19 -0.69
N PRO A 209 5.23 -15.06 -0.46
CA PRO A 209 5.45 -16.47 -0.12
C PRO A 209 5.82 -17.31 -1.35
N VAL A 210 6.86 -16.89 -2.08
CA VAL A 210 7.35 -17.56 -3.30
C VAL A 210 8.79 -18.04 -3.08
N GLU A 211 9.13 -19.21 -3.63
CA GLU A 211 10.43 -19.86 -3.41
C GLU A 211 11.62 -18.99 -3.88
N ALA A 212 11.44 -18.22 -4.96
CA ALA A 212 12.45 -17.33 -5.50
C ALA A 212 12.86 -16.21 -4.53
N ASP A 213 11.99 -15.81 -3.61
CA ASP A 213 12.24 -14.73 -2.65
C ASP A 213 12.89 -15.23 -1.35
N VAL A 214 12.93 -16.55 -1.13
CA VAL A 214 13.44 -17.13 0.13
C VAL A 214 14.89 -16.73 0.44
N PRO A 215 15.83 -16.67 -0.52
CA PRO A 215 17.17 -16.17 -0.25
C PRO A 215 17.20 -14.72 0.28
N ALA A 216 16.37 -13.85 -0.30
CA ALA A 216 16.25 -12.45 0.12
C ALA A 216 15.61 -12.33 1.51
N LEU A 217 14.52 -13.07 1.73
CA LEU A 217 13.84 -13.20 3.02
C LEU A 217 14.79 -13.69 4.12
N ALA A 218 15.52 -14.77 3.86
CA ALA A 218 16.44 -15.37 4.82
C ALA A 218 17.58 -14.42 5.18
N THR A 219 18.11 -13.70 4.20
CA THR A 219 19.16 -12.68 4.42
C THR A 219 18.65 -11.52 5.29
N ALA A 220 17.41 -11.06 5.08
CA ALA A 220 16.80 -10.04 5.94
C ALA A 220 16.55 -10.55 7.37
N ARG A 221 16.04 -11.79 7.52
CA ARG A 221 15.86 -12.44 8.83
C ARG A 221 17.18 -12.66 9.56
N ALA A 222 18.25 -13.00 8.84
CA ALA A 222 19.59 -13.15 9.38
C ALA A 222 20.15 -11.83 9.95
N ALA A 223 19.77 -10.68 9.38
CA ALA A 223 20.05 -9.35 9.94
C ALA A 223 19.15 -8.96 11.13
N GLY A 224 18.24 -9.86 11.55
CA GLY A 224 17.32 -9.65 12.67
C GLY A 224 16.06 -8.85 12.32
N ILE A 225 15.78 -8.60 11.04
CA ILE A 225 14.64 -7.78 10.60
C ILE A 225 13.34 -8.63 10.62
N PRO A 226 12.21 -8.12 11.14
CA PRO A 226 10.90 -8.75 10.97
C PRO A 226 10.50 -8.79 9.49
N VAL A 227 10.11 -9.97 9.00
CA VAL A 227 9.57 -10.13 7.64
C VAL A 227 8.08 -10.43 7.73
N THR A 228 7.26 -9.59 7.08
CA THR A 228 5.84 -9.85 6.88
C THR A 228 5.62 -10.38 5.47
N LEU A 229 4.94 -11.53 5.38
CA LEU A 229 4.55 -12.10 4.10
C LEU A 229 3.30 -11.39 3.56
N VAL A 230 3.32 -11.06 2.27
CA VAL A 230 2.21 -10.38 1.58
C VAL A 230 1.78 -11.19 0.37
N GLU A 231 0.47 -11.25 0.13
CA GLU A 231 -0.11 -12.10 -0.93
C GLU A 231 -0.01 -11.48 -2.33
N SER A 232 0.11 -10.15 -2.40
CA SER A 232 0.18 -9.40 -3.65
C SER A 232 1.47 -8.59 -3.72
N ALA A 233 1.98 -8.41 -4.93
CA ALA A 233 3.05 -7.45 -5.19
C ALA A 233 2.53 -6.01 -5.04
N ASP A 234 1.26 -5.72 -5.34
CA ASP A 234 0.69 -4.41 -5.07
C ASP A 234 0.43 -4.23 -3.57
N LEU A 235 1.31 -3.46 -2.92
CA LEU A 235 1.24 -3.19 -1.48
C LEU A 235 -0.10 -2.61 -1.07
N LEU A 236 -0.69 -1.77 -1.92
CA LEU A 236 -1.95 -1.11 -1.62
C LEU A 236 -3.15 -2.04 -1.83
N ALA A 237 -3.00 -3.14 -2.56
CA ALA A 237 -4.05 -4.16 -2.66
C ALA A 237 -4.07 -5.10 -1.43
N SER A 238 -3.00 -5.13 -0.63
CA SER A 238 -2.89 -6.05 0.52
C SER A 238 -3.18 -5.35 1.84
N GLY A 239 -4.31 -5.70 2.47
CA GLY A 239 -4.65 -5.19 3.80
C GLY A 239 -3.65 -5.61 4.89
N ALA A 240 -3.04 -6.79 4.76
CA ALA A 240 -1.97 -7.23 5.64
C ALA A 240 -0.70 -6.37 5.50
N ALA A 241 -0.32 -5.99 4.27
CA ALA A 241 0.81 -5.09 4.03
C ALA A 241 0.55 -3.68 4.62
N VAL A 242 -0.64 -3.12 4.38
CA VAL A 242 -1.06 -1.81 4.90
C VAL A 242 -1.01 -1.81 6.43
N SER A 243 -1.61 -2.83 7.07
CA SER A 243 -1.62 -2.94 8.53
C SER A 243 -0.20 -3.12 9.08
N ALA A 244 0.63 -3.97 8.47
CA ALA A 244 2.00 -4.19 8.93
C ALA A 244 2.86 -2.92 8.88
N VAL A 245 2.75 -2.12 7.81
CA VAL A 245 3.49 -0.86 7.68
C VAL A 245 2.98 0.18 8.69
N ALA A 246 1.66 0.34 8.82
CA ALA A 246 1.06 1.30 9.74
C ALA A 246 1.35 0.97 11.22
N ASP A 247 1.20 -0.29 11.62
CA ASP A 247 1.34 -0.73 13.01
C ASP A 247 2.80 -0.73 13.48
N SER A 248 3.75 -1.03 12.58
CA SER A 248 5.17 -1.05 12.92
C SER A 248 5.85 0.32 12.86
N ALA A 249 5.25 1.28 12.13
CA ALA A 249 5.77 2.63 11.91
C ALA A 249 7.30 2.65 11.66
N PRO A 250 7.79 1.89 10.66
CA PRO A 250 9.22 1.67 10.48
C PRO A 250 9.89 2.94 9.96
N THR A 251 11.15 3.15 10.34
CA THR A 251 12.00 4.18 9.75
C THR A 251 12.47 3.80 8.34
N ALA A 252 12.49 2.49 8.03
CA ALA A 252 12.77 1.97 6.70
C ALA A 252 12.00 0.68 6.41
N THR A 253 11.49 0.54 5.19
CA THR A 253 10.83 -0.68 4.70
C THR A 253 11.61 -1.29 3.53
N LEU A 254 11.96 -2.56 3.64
CA LEU A 254 12.53 -3.34 2.54
C LEU A 254 11.42 -4.05 1.77
N LEU A 255 11.46 -3.92 0.45
CA LEU A 255 10.61 -4.66 -0.49
C LEU A 255 11.47 -5.75 -1.12
N LEU A 256 11.27 -6.99 -0.66
CA LEU A 256 12.10 -8.14 -0.99
C LEU A 256 11.52 -8.91 -2.17
N GLY A 257 12.39 -9.30 -3.11
CA GLY A 257 12.00 -10.06 -4.30
C GLY A 257 11.74 -9.17 -5.51
N ALA A 258 11.86 -9.75 -6.70
CA ALA A 258 11.83 -9.01 -7.97
C ALA A 258 10.50 -8.27 -8.18
N GLN A 259 9.38 -8.87 -7.79
CA GLN A 259 8.03 -8.34 -7.98
C GLN A 259 7.77 -7.13 -7.06
N LEU A 260 8.14 -7.24 -5.79
CA LEU A 260 8.04 -6.12 -4.83
C LEU A 260 9.08 -5.03 -5.08
N ALA A 261 10.25 -5.37 -5.64
CA ALA A 261 11.24 -4.38 -6.07
C ALA A 261 10.83 -3.60 -7.33
N ALA A 262 9.91 -4.13 -8.15
CA ALA A 262 9.47 -3.55 -9.42
C ALA A 262 8.32 -2.53 -9.30
N GLN A 263 7.98 -2.07 -8.09
CA GLN A 263 6.92 -1.09 -7.88
C GLN A 263 7.17 0.22 -8.64
N THR A 264 6.12 0.77 -9.27
CA THR A 264 6.20 2.03 -10.03
C THR A 264 6.39 3.27 -9.15
N ALA A 265 5.82 3.28 -7.94
CA ALA A 265 5.86 4.42 -7.01
C ALA A 265 5.99 3.97 -5.54
N PRO A 266 7.04 3.21 -5.18
CA PRO A 266 7.13 2.52 -3.89
C PRO A 266 7.16 3.47 -2.69
N GLU A 267 7.80 4.63 -2.82
CA GLU A 267 7.83 5.65 -1.75
C GLU A 267 6.44 6.19 -1.43
N TRP A 268 5.63 6.48 -2.45
CA TRP A 268 4.26 6.92 -2.23
C TRP A 268 3.40 5.78 -1.68
N SER A 269 3.48 4.58 -2.27
CA SER A 269 2.69 3.42 -1.80
C SER A 269 2.96 3.09 -0.34
N LEU A 270 4.21 3.19 0.12
CA LEU A 270 4.53 2.96 1.53
C LEU A 270 4.03 4.08 2.45
N ARG A 271 4.06 5.35 2.01
CA ARG A 271 3.45 6.45 2.78
C ARG A 271 1.93 6.31 2.86
N ALA A 272 1.28 5.92 1.77
CA ALA A 272 -0.16 5.62 1.73
C ALA A 272 -0.51 4.45 2.66
N ALA A 273 0.25 3.35 2.59
CA ALA A 273 0.11 2.22 3.51
C ALA A 273 0.29 2.63 4.98
N ALA A 274 1.26 3.51 5.28
CA ALA A 274 1.52 4.01 6.63
C ALA A 274 0.36 4.83 7.24
N THR A 275 -0.61 5.28 6.44
CA THR A 275 -1.84 5.89 6.97
C THR A 275 -2.73 4.89 7.72
N GLY A 276 -2.58 3.59 7.45
CA GLY A 276 -3.38 2.51 8.02
C GLY A 276 -4.85 2.51 7.59
N TRP A 277 -5.31 3.50 6.82
CA TRP A 277 -6.67 3.54 6.31
C TRP A 277 -6.88 2.42 5.31
N GLN A 278 -8.03 1.75 5.38
CA GLN A 278 -8.37 0.65 4.49
C GLN A 278 -9.84 0.73 4.08
N LEU A 279 -10.15 0.27 2.88
CA LEU A 279 -11.51 -0.03 2.45
C LEU A 279 -12.05 -1.25 3.21
N PRO A 280 -13.38 -1.43 3.29
CA PRO A 280 -13.95 -2.73 3.63
C PRO A 280 -13.32 -3.81 2.75
N GLY A 281 -13.02 -4.98 3.29
CA GLY A 281 -12.30 -6.04 2.55
C GLY A 281 -10.77 -5.93 2.63
N GLY A 282 -10.24 -4.81 3.11
CA GLY A 282 -8.80 -4.59 3.32
C GLY A 282 -8.11 -3.94 2.13
N GLY A 283 -6.94 -3.36 2.38
CA GLY A 283 -6.19 -2.62 1.37
C GLY A 283 -6.80 -1.25 1.06
N GLN A 284 -6.23 -0.61 0.05
CA GLN A 284 -6.45 0.78 -0.37
C GLN A 284 -6.73 0.90 -1.88
N ARG A 285 -6.60 -0.18 -2.66
CA ARG A 285 -7.00 -0.21 -4.07
C ARG A 285 -8.51 -0.24 -4.22
N LEU A 286 -9.04 0.57 -5.11
CA LEU A 286 -10.47 0.74 -5.30
C LEU A 286 -11.02 -0.42 -6.14
N PHE A 287 -10.49 -0.64 -7.34
CA PHE A 287 -11.03 -1.61 -8.30
C PHE A 287 -10.32 -2.98 -8.26
N GLY A 288 -10.95 -3.99 -8.86
CA GLY A 288 -10.42 -5.37 -8.93
C GLY A 288 -10.71 -6.25 -7.70
N GLY A 289 -11.16 -5.66 -6.59
CA GLY A 289 -11.60 -6.39 -5.38
C GLY A 289 -12.92 -5.90 -4.79
N HIS A 290 -13.45 -4.77 -5.29
CA HIS A 290 -14.64 -4.13 -4.73
C HIS A 290 -15.69 -3.87 -5.80
N LEU A 291 -16.95 -3.82 -5.36
CA LEU A 291 -18.06 -3.25 -6.10
C LEU A 291 -18.62 -2.08 -5.29
N PHE A 292 -18.54 -0.87 -5.82
CA PHE A 292 -19.11 0.30 -5.18
C PHE A 292 -20.60 0.42 -5.54
N VAL A 293 -21.45 0.65 -4.55
CA VAL A 293 -22.88 0.90 -4.77
C VAL A 293 -23.26 2.21 -4.12
N ALA A 294 -23.53 3.23 -4.93
CA ALA A 294 -23.76 4.58 -4.47
C ALA A 294 -25.23 5.00 -4.57
N ILE A 295 -25.65 5.85 -3.64
CA ILE A 295 -26.81 6.74 -3.84
C ILE A 295 -26.32 8.12 -4.29
N TYR A 296 -27.03 8.72 -5.23
CA TYR A 296 -26.65 9.97 -5.91
C TYR A 296 -27.51 11.16 -5.46
N GLY A 297 -26.91 12.34 -5.35
CA GLY A 297 -27.63 13.61 -5.31
C GLY A 297 -27.04 14.66 -4.38
N THR A 298 -27.82 15.70 -4.05
CA THR A 298 -27.38 16.81 -3.18
C THR A 298 -28.15 16.82 -1.87
N PRO A 299 -27.48 16.88 -0.70
CA PRO A 299 -28.14 17.04 0.59
C PRO A 299 -29.18 18.16 0.60
N GLY A 300 -30.42 17.84 0.99
CA GLY A 300 -31.51 18.81 1.10
C GLY A 300 -32.16 19.23 -0.22
N ALA A 301 -31.80 18.61 -1.35
CA ALA A 301 -32.42 18.86 -2.66
C ALA A 301 -32.98 17.55 -3.26
N PRO A 302 -34.22 17.15 -2.89
CA PRO A 302 -34.85 15.91 -3.37
C PRO A 302 -34.93 15.78 -4.89
N VAL A 303 -35.02 16.90 -5.61
CA VAL A 303 -35.10 16.92 -7.08
C VAL A 303 -33.77 16.62 -7.78
N LEU A 304 -32.66 16.53 -7.04
CA LEU A 304 -31.32 16.26 -7.57
C LEU A 304 -30.85 14.83 -7.29
N GLY A 305 -31.77 13.96 -6.87
CA GLY A 305 -31.50 12.54 -6.66
C GLY A 305 -31.81 12.07 -5.25
N VAL A 306 -31.91 10.76 -5.15
CA VAL A 306 -32.35 10.03 -3.97
C VAL A 306 -31.59 10.36 -2.67
N LEU A 307 -30.33 10.79 -2.74
CA LEU A 307 -29.54 11.23 -1.59
C LEU A 307 -30.17 12.45 -0.90
N GLY A 308 -30.78 13.35 -1.66
CA GLY A 308 -31.34 14.61 -1.18
C GLY A 308 -32.71 14.50 -0.50
N GLU A 309 -33.36 13.33 -0.54
CA GLU A 309 -34.72 13.12 -0.05
C GLU A 309 -34.83 13.01 1.48
N GLN A 310 -33.71 12.83 2.17
CA GLN A 310 -33.66 12.58 3.60
C GLN A 310 -32.53 13.32 4.32
N GLY A 311 -32.56 13.30 5.66
CA GLY A 311 -31.48 13.81 6.50
C GLY A 311 -30.25 12.89 6.53
N LEU A 312 -29.18 13.35 7.17
CA LEU A 312 -27.88 12.67 7.25
C LEU A 312 -27.97 11.19 7.68
N GLU A 313 -28.56 10.90 8.85
CA GLU A 313 -28.60 9.52 9.37
C GLU A 313 -29.35 8.56 8.43
N ALA A 314 -30.51 8.99 7.94
CA ALA A 314 -31.31 8.23 6.99
C ALA A 314 -30.61 8.06 5.62
N THR A 315 -29.75 9.01 5.23
CA THR A 315 -28.94 8.90 4.00
C THR A 315 -27.95 7.75 4.12
N ILE A 316 -27.24 7.65 5.25
CA ILE A 316 -26.30 6.55 5.53
C ILE A 316 -27.04 5.20 5.58
N GLU A 317 -28.18 5.12 6.27
CA GLU A 317 -28.99 3.91 6.31
C GLU A 317 -29.49 3.49 4.92
N ARG A 318 -29.92 4.45 4.10
CA ARG A 318 -30.39 4.20 2.74
C ARG A 318 -29.27 3.69 1.84
N ALA A 319 -28.08 4.29 1.89
CA ALA A 319 -26.92 3.84 1.13
C ALA A 319 -26.57 2.38 1.45
N ALA A 320 -26.54 2.02 2.75
CA ALA A 320 -26.33 0.64 3.18
C ALA A 320 -27.42 -0.31 2.65
N THR A 321 -28.69 0.11 2.75
CA THR A 321 -29.86 -0.68 2.30
C THR A 321 -29.83 -0.95 0.80
N VAL A 322 -29.47 0.05 -0.02
CA VAL A 322 -29.38 -0.08 -1.48
C VAL A 322 -28.23 -1.02 -1.87
N ALA A 323 -27.13 -1.00 -1.14
CA ALA A 323 -25.98 -1.86 -1.39
C ALA A 323 -26.18 -3.32 -0.93
N GLU A 324 -27.00 -3.57 0.09
CA GLU A 324 -27.15 -4.89 0.72
C GLU A 324 -27.42 -6.04 -0.26
N PRO A 325 -28.36 -5.93 -1.22
CA PRO A 325 -28.68 -7.04 -2.12
C PRO A 325 -27.50 -7.50 -2.97
N TYR A 326 -26.54 -6.61 -3.26
CA TYR A 326 -25.37 -6.94 -4.09
C TYR A 326 -24.43 -7.93 -3.40
N ARG A 327 -24.41 -8.00 -2.06
CA ARG A 327 -23.47 -8.85 -1.31
C ARG A 327 -23.62 -10.33 -1.60
N GLU A 328 -24.83 -10.77 -1.95
CA GLU A 328 -25.11 -12.16 -2.32
C GLU A 328 -24.95 -12.41 -3.83
N LEU A 329 -24.77 -11.35 -4.62
CA LEU A 329 -24.73 -11.40 -6.09
C LEU A 329 -23.31 -11.34 -6.67
N THR A 330 -22.30 -11.03 -5.85
CA THR A 330 -20.91 -10.94 -6.29
C THR A 330 -19.94 -11.46 -5.22
N PRO A 331 -18.81 -12.09 -5.61
CA PRO A 331 -17.72 -12.38 -4.68
C PRO A 331 -16.89 -11.13 -4.32
N LEU A 332 -17.08 -10.02 -5.03
CA LEU A 332 -16.42 -8.76 -4.74
C LEU A 332 -16.90 -8.18 -3.40
N GLN A 333 -16.03 -7.45 -2.72
CA GLN A 333 -16.42 -6.74 -1.53
C GLN A 333 -17.32 -5.54 -1.89
N VAL A 334 -18.59 -5.61 -1.52
CA VAL A 334 -19.52 -4.51 -1.74
C VAL A 334 -19.25 -3.37 -0.76
N VAL A 335 -19.05 -2.16 -1.30
CA VAL A 335 -18.79 -0.92 -0.55
C VAL A 335 -19.95 0.07 -0.80
N PRO A 336 -20.85 0.27 0.18
CA PRO A 336 -21.87 1.30 0.06
C PRO A 336 -21.21 2.67 -0.06
N SER A 337 -21.77 3.56 -0.86
CA SER A 337 -21.14 4.83 -1.21
C SER A 337 -22.15 5.97 -1.32
N LEU A 338 -21.65 7.20 -1.27
CA LEU A 338 -22.39 8.42 -1.57
C LEU A 338 -21.73 9.11 -2.76
N GLU A 339 -22.52 9.49 -3.76
CA GLU A 339 -22.08 10.41 -4.80
C GLU A 339 -22.81 11.74 -4.58
N ILE A 340 -22.07 12.73 -4.06
CA ILE A 340 -22.63 14.01 -3.62
C ILE A 340 -22.36 15.05 -4.69
N ILE A 341 -23.40 15.62 -5.30
CA ILE A 341 -23.25 16.77 -6.17
C ILE A 341 -22.90 17.99 -5.31
N THR A 342 -21.66 18.41 -5.40
CA THR A 342 -21.08 19.49 -4.59
C THR A 342 -21.20 20.84 -5.26
N THR A 343 -21.12 20.88 -6.59
CA THR A 343 -21.43 22.05 -7.39
C THR A 343 -22.56 21.70 -8.33
N VAL A 344 -23.63 22.48 -8.30
CA VAL A 344 -24.90 22.17 -8.98
C VAL A 344 -25.11 23.14 -10.13
N ALA A 345 -25.33 22.63 -11.33
CA ALA A 345 -25.65 23.48 -12.47
C ALA A 345 -26.92 24.30 -12.21
N ALA A 346 -26.82 25.61 -12.43
CA ALA A 346 -27.85 26.57 -12.04
C ALA A 346 -28.49 27.19 -13.28
N GLY A 347 -29.83 27.26 -13.34
CA GLY A 347 -30.56 27.92 -14.44
C GLY A 347 -30.30 29.43 -14.61
N SER A 348 -29.54 30.04 -13.70
CA SER A 348 -29.13 31.45 -13.72
C SER A 348 -27.70 31.60 -13.22
N ALA A 349 -27.00 32.62 -13.72
CA ALA A 349 -25.55 32.80 -13.60
C ALA A 349 -24.97 33.02 -12.19
N GLY A 350 -25.76 32.98 -11.11
CA GLY A 350 -25.23 33.26 -9.78
C GLY A 350 -24.59 34.65 -9.63
N GLY A 351 -23.72 34.82 -8.64
CA GLY A 351 -23.02 36.09 -8.36
C GLY A 351 -21.69 36.27 -9.10
N ASP A 352 -21.07 35.17 -9.51
CA ASP A 352 -19.80 35.06 -10.25
C ASP A 352 -20.01 34.87 -11.76
N GLY A 353 -21.24 34.59 -12.20
CA GLY A 353 -21.61 34.52 -13.61
C GLY A 353 -21.46 33.13 -14.23
N ASP A 354 -21.13 32.10 -13.44
CA ASP A 354 -20.69 30.82 -13.98
C ASP A 354 -21.82 29.78 -14.17
N TYR A 355 -23.02 30.03 -13.66
CA TYR A 355 -24.14 29.07 -13.72
C TYR A 355 -23.88 27.77 -12.96
N SER A 356 -23.10 27.82 -11.88
CA SER A 356 -22.93 26.76 -10.89
C SER A 356 -23.26 27.30 -9.50
N ASN A 357 -23.86 26.47 -8.63
CA ASN A 357 -24.06 26.79 -7.22
C ASN A 357 -23.23 25.82 -6.38
N GLU A 358 -22.25 26.34 -5.64
CA GLU A 358 -21.37 25.55 -4.77
C GLU A 358 -21.99 25.33 -3.40
N LEU A 359 -22.00 24.08 -2.95
CA LEU A 359 -22.25 23.77 -1.55
C LEU A 359 -20.98 24.07 -0.74
N PRO A 360 -21.08 24.75 0.42
CA PRO A 360 -19.93 24.94 1.30
C PRO A 360 -19.41 23.60 1.81
N ALA A 361 -18.09 23.44 1.88
CA ALA A 361 -17.45 22.20 2.30
C ALA A 361 -17.86 21.78 3.73
N GLU A 362 -18.15 22.75 4.61
CA GLU A 362 -18.66 22.51 5.96
C GLU A 362 -20.05 21.84 5.97
N GLY A 363 -20.84 22.03 4.91
CA GLY A 363 -22.13 21.36 4.74
C GLY A 363 -21.98 19.90 4.28
N ILE A 364 -20.89 19.57 3.60
CA ILE A 364 -20.61 18.23 3.05
C ILE A 364 -19.85 17.37 4.07
N ARG A 365 -18.96 18.00 4.87
CA ARG A 365 -18.10 17.30 5.82
C ARG A 365 -18.82 16.33 6.76
N PRO A 366 -19.99 16.65 7.35
CA PRO A 366 -20.72 15.71 8.19
C PRO A 366 -21.14 14.41 7.47
N TYR A 367 -21.45 14.48 6.18
CA TYR A 367 -21.77 13.30 5.36
C TYR A 367 -20.53 12.43 5.14
N ILE A 368 -19.37 13.04 4.87
CA ILE A 368 -18.10 12.32 4.71
C ILE A 368 -17.69 11.62 6.01
N ASP A 369 -17.78 12.30 7.15
CA ASP A 369 -17.40 11.72 8.45
C ASP A 369 -18.34 10.56 8.83
N ALA A 370 -19.65 10.70 8.59
CA ALA A 370 -20.62 9.64 8.83
C ALA A 370 -20.43 8.45 7.89
N ALA A 371 -20.15 8.70 6.61
CA ALA A 371 -19.81 7.69 5.62
C ALA A 371 -18.55 6.92 6.03
N ALA A 372 -17.48 7.63 6.44
CA ALA A 372 -16.25 7.01 6.92
C ALA A 372 -16.49 6.08 8.12
N ALA A 373 -17.28 6.54 9.10
CA ALA A 373 -17.64 5.74 10.28
C ALA A 373 -18.46 4.49 9.94
N ALA A 374 -19.21 4.52 8.83
CA ALA A 374 -20.00 3.40 8.33
C ALA A 374 -19.27 2.52 7.31
N GLY A 375 -17.98 2.76 7.05
CA GLY A 375 -17.19 2.02 6.06
C GLY A 375 -17.61 2.31 4.61
N MET A 376 -18.11 3.51 4.35
CA MET A 376 -18.58 3.95 3.03
C MET A 376 -17.57 4.86 2.34
N TYR A 377 -17.62 4.86 1.01
CA TYR A 377 -16.84 5.79 0.18
C TYR A 377 -17.69 6.98 -0.26
N VAL A 378 -17.05 8.13 -0.49
CA VAL A 378 -17.73 9.34 -0.98
C VAL A 378 -17.07 9.80 -2.27
N VAL A 379 -17.87 10.15 -3.27
CA VAL A 379 -17.40 10.81 -4.50
C VAL A 379 -18.02 12.19 -4.54
N LEU A 380 -17.20 13.22 -4.70
CA LEU A 380 -17.67 14.60 -4.89
C LEU A 380 -17.91 14.84 -6.37
N ASP A 381 -19.13 15.13 -6.77
CA ASP A 381 -19.50 15.40 -8.15
C ASP A 381 -19.53 16.91 -8.41
N LEU A 382 -18.95 17.32 -9.55
CA LEU A 382 -18.82 18.69 -10.00
C LEU A 382 -19.64 18.93 -11.27
N GLN A 383 -20.57 19.87 -11.20
CA GLN A 383 -21.31 20.40 -12.35
C GLN A 383 -20.91 21.86 -12.58
N PRO A 384 -19.87 22.12 -13.38
CA PRO A 384 -19.09 23.36 -13.27
C PRO A 384 -19.71 24.58 -13.93
N GLY A 385 -20.80 24.43 -14.68
CA GLY A 385 -21.32 25.51 -15.51
C GLY A 385 -20.21 26.03 -16.45
N ARG A 386 -19.98 27.34 -16.45
CA ARG A 386 -18.95 28.04 -17.22
C ARG A 386 -17.58 28.09 -16.52
N SER A 387 -17.50 27.65 -15.27
CA SER A 387 -16.23 27.45 -14.59
C SER A 387 -15.49 26.26 -15.21
N ASP A 388 -14.19 26.17 -14.94
CA ASP A 388 -13.41 24.98 -15.26
C ASP A 388 -13.38 24.02 -14.07
N PHE A 389 -13.22 22.73 -14.35
CA PHE A 389 -13.24 21.71 -13.31
C PHE A 389 -12.12 21.86 -12.28
N LEU A 390 -10.93 22.35 -12.68
CA LEU A 390 -9.80 22.47 -11.76
C LEU A 390 -10.05 23.57 -10.73
N THR A 391 -10.65 24.68 -11.14
CA THR A 391 -11.07 25.76 -10.23
C THR A 391 -12.02 25.23 -9.16
N GLN A 392 -13.07 24.50 -9.54
CA GLN A 392 -14.01 23.94 -8.56
C GLN A 392 -13.41 22.80 -7.73
N ALA A 393 -12.60 21.91 -8.31
CA ALA A 393 -11.95 20.83 -7.55
C ALA A 393 -11.05 21.38 -6.43
N ARG A 394 -10.33 22.49 -6.69
CA ARG A 394 -9.52 23.19 -5.67
C ARG A 394 -10.34 23.80 -4.54
N ALA A 395 -11.59 24.20 -4.79
CA ALA A 395 -12.48 24.70 -3.74
C ALA A 395 -12.79 23.62 -2.68
N TYR A 396 -12.72 22.34 -3.07
CA TYR A 396 -12.94 21.18 -2.20
C TYR A 396 -11.65 20.44 -1.82
N GLU A 397 -10.48 21.07 -1.97
CA GLU A 397 -9.18 20.45 -1.64
C GLU A 397 -9.17 19.89 -0.21
N GLU A 398 -9.76 20.61 0.75
CA GLU A 398 -9.80 20.16 2.14
C GLU A 398 -10.56 18.83 2.35
N LEU A 399 -11.58 18.57 1.52
CA LEU A 399 -12.34 17.31 1.56
C LEU A 399 -11.60 16.22 0.78
N LEU A 400 -10.95 16.56 -0.33
CA LEU A 400 -10.16 15.62 -1.14
C LEU A 400 -8.89 15.11 -0.44
N ARG A 401 -8.45 15.79 0.63
CA ARG A 401 -7.40 15.31 1.55
C ARG A 401 -7.86 14.15 2.45
N LEU A 402 -9.16 13.90 2.59
CA LEU A 402 -9.68 12.81 3.41
C LEU A 402 -9.55 11.48 2.65
N PRO A 403 -9.19 10.36 3.29
CA PRO A 403 -8.82 9.13 2.59
C PRO A 403 -9.98 8.46 1.84
N ASN A 404 -11.21 8.56 2.35
CA ASN A 404 -12.41 7.93 1.80
C ASN A 404 -13.20 8.82 0.80
N VAL A 405 -12.55 9.81 0.20
CA VAL A 405 -13.17 10.78 -0.72
C VAL A 405 -12.49 10.71 -2.09
N GLY A 406 -13.27 10.53 -3.16
CA GLY A 406 -12.89 10.66 -4.56
C GLY A 406 -13.57 11.86 -5.24
N LEU A 407 -13.37 11.99 -6.56
CA LEU A 407 -13.84 13.13 -7.35
C LEU A 407 -14.48 12.64 -8.66
N ALA A 408 -15.67 13.16 -8.98
CA ALA A 408 -16.34 13.00 -10.25
C ALA A 408 -16.35 14.32 -11.02
N LEU A 409 -16.11 14.23 -12.33
CA LEU A 409 -16.36 15.32 -13.26
C LEU A 409 -17.63 14.99 -14.03
N ASP A 410 -18.57 15.92 -14.10
CA ASP A 410 -19.78 15.82 -14.92
C ASP A 410 -19.72 16.76 -16.15
N PRO A 411 -19.21 16.26 -17.30
CA PRO A 411 -19.08 17.08 -18.50
C PRO A 411 -20.41 17.54 -19.08
N GLU A 412 -21.56 16.91 -18.76
CA GLU A 412 -22.86 17.35 -19.27
C GLU A 412 -23.14 18.81 -18.88
N TRP A 413 -22.63 19.23 -17.73
CA TRP A 413 -22.85 20.56 -17.19
C TRP A 413 -21.71 21.55 -17.45
N ARG A 414 -20.69 21.13 -18.22
CA ARG A 414 -19.56 21.99 -18.60
C ARG A 414 -19.94 22.86 -19.81
N LEU A 415 -20.19 24.14 -19.55
CA LEU A 415 -20.63 25.17 -20.50
C LEU A 415 -19.46 25.98 -21.07
N ALA A 416 -19.50 26.29 -22.36
CA ALA A 416 -18.66 27.31 -22.97
C ALA A 416 -19.06 28.75 -22.50
N PRO A 417 -18.22 29.77 -22.72
CA PRO A 417 -18.46 31.13 -22.19
C PRO A 417 -19.82 31.76 -22.54
N ASP A 418 -20.39 31.45 -23.71
CA ASP A 418 -21.68 31.99 -24.16
C ASP A 418 -22.84 30.98 -24.03
N GLU A 419 -22.55 29.78 -23.55
CA GLU A 419 -23.54 28.71 -23.39
C GLU A 419 -24.33 28.88 -22.08
N VAL A 420 -25.57 28.39 -22.08
CA VAL A 420 -26.45 28.38 -20.90
C VAL A 420 -26.94 26.95 -20.63
N PRO A 421 -27.32 26.61 -19.39
CA PRO A 421 -27.79 25.28 -19.05
C PRO A 421 -29.01 24.83 -19.86
N LEU A 422 -29.16 23.52 -20.04
CA LEU A 422 -30.30 22.86 -20.70
C LEU A 422 -30.52 23.20 -22.19
N ALA A 423 -29.67 24.03 -22.80
CA ALA A 423 -29.73 24.32 -24.24
C ALA A 423 -28.90 23.33 -25.08
N GLN A 424 -27.90 22.70 -24.46
CA GLN A 424 -27.03 21.68 -25.06
C GLN A 424 -26.46 20.78 -23.96
N ILE A 425 -25.96 19.62 -24.36
CA ILE A 425 -25.12 18.78 -23.50
C ILE A 425 -23.70 19.36 -23.56
N GLY A 426 -23.12 19.61 -22.39
CA GLY A 426 -21.76 20.07 -22.23
C GLY A 426 -20.71 19.07 -22.67
N ARG A 427 -19.46 19.50 -22.59
CA ARG A 427 -18.29 18.69 -22.95
C ARG A 427 -17.03 19.23 -22.31
N VAL A 428 -16.04 18.36 -22.18
CA VAL A 428 -14.72 18.69 -21.66
C VAL A 428 -13.63 18.10 -22.56
N SER A 429 -12.52 18.82 -22.67
CA SER A 429 -11.34 18.33 -23.40
C SER A 429 -10.51 17.40 -22.53
N ALA A 430 -9.81 16.43 -23.14
CA ALA A 430 -8.83 15.61 -22.44
C ALA A 430 -7.77 16.46 -21.68
N ALA A 431 -7.41 17.64 -22.21
CA ALA A 431 -6.45 18.54 -21.56
C ALA A 431 -6.98 19.14 -20.24
N GLU A 432 -8.27 19.47 -20.16
CA GLU A 432 -8.88 19.96 -18.92
C GLU A 432 -9.01 18.81 -17.90
N VAL A 433 -9.44 17.62 -18.34
CA VAL A 433 -9.45 16.42 -17.48
C VAL A 433 -8.05 16.13 -16.92
N ASP A 434 -7.03 16.15 -17.79
CA ASP A 434 -5.64 15.94 -17.40
C ASP A 434 -5.13 17.00 -16.42
N SER A 435 -5.63 18.24 -16.49
CA SER A 435 -5.24 19.29 -15.56
C SER A 435 -5.76 19.01 -14.14
N VAL A 436 -6.97 18.46 -14.02
CA VAL A 436 -7.56 18.05 -12.74
C VAL A 436 -6.89 16.80 -12.22
N SER A 437 -6.74 15.76 -13.07
CA SER A 437 -6.15 14.50 -12.65
C SER A 437 -4.68 14.67 -12.26
N SER A 438 -3.92 15.52 -12.95
CA SER A 438 -2.53 15.81 -12.57
C SER A 438 -2.46 16.49 -11.21
N TRP A 439 -3.29 17.51 -10.98
CA TRP A 439 -3.33 18.22 -9.70
C TRP A 439 -3.75 17.30 -8.54
N LEU A 440 -4.79 16.48 -8.73
CA LEU A 440 -5.26 15.56 -7.68
C LEU A 440 -4.23 14.46 -7.41
N ALA A 441 -3.58 13.91 -8.45
CA ALA A 441 -2.51 12.93 -8.30
C ALA A 441 -1.30 13.51 -7.54
N ASP A 442 -0.93 14.77 -7.78
CA ASP A 442 0.14 15.44 -7.04
C ASP A 442 -0.26 15.65 -5.57
N LEU A 443 -1.50 16.07 -5.29
CA LEU A 443 -2.03 16.18 -3.93
C LEU A 443 -1.94 14.85 -3.18
N VAL A 444 -2.38 13.75 -3.81
CA VAL A 444 -2.34 12.39 -3.25
C VAL A 444 -0.91 11.93 -3.00
N ARG A 445 -0.01 12.15 -3.96
CA ARG A 445 1.41 11.79 -3.85
C ARG A 445 2.11 12.53 -2.73
N ASP A 446 1.95 13.85 -2.69
CA ASP A 446 2.67 14.75 -1.77
C ASP A 446 2.23 14.52 -0.31
N LEU A 447 0.95 14.26 -0.09
CA LEU A 447 0.39 14.01 1.23
C LEU A 447 0.44 12.52 1.63
N GLY A 448 0.88 11.62 0.74
CA GLY A 448 0.90 10.18 1.00
C GLY A 448 -0.50 9.63 1.26
N LEU A 449 -1.51 10.10 0.52
CA LEU A 449 -2.88 9.64 0.67
C LEU A 449 -3.09 8.30 -0.05
N PRO A 450 -4.08 7.50 0.38
CA PRO A 450 -4.59 6.38 -0.41
C PRO A 450 -5.05 6.83 -1.82
N PRO A 451 -5.06 5.92 -2.80
CA PRO A 451 -5.54 6.20 -4.15
C PRO A 451 -6.96 6.79 -4.14
N LYS A 452 -7.26 7.61 -5.15
CA LYS A 452 -8.56 8.29 -5.28
C LYS A 452 -9.35 7.75 -6.46
N MET A 453 -10.63 7.52 -6.23
CA MET A 453 -11.55 7.25 -7.33
C MET A 453 -11.71 8.54 -8.13
N PHE A 454 -11.43 8.47 -9.43
CA PHE A 454 -11.58 9.60 -10.35
C PHE A 454 -12.60 9.23 -11.43
N VAL A 455 -13.82 9.71 -11.24
CA VAL A 455 -15.00 9.36 -12.04
C VAL A 455 -15.18 10.38 -13.16
N LEU A 456 -15.42 9.89 -14.37
CA LEU A 456 -15.75 10.70 -15.54
C LEU A 456 -17.14 10.28 -16.02
N HIS A 457 -18.14 11.12 -15.79
CA HIS A 457 -19.49 10.88 -16.30
C HIS A 457 -19.54 10.98 -17.82
N GLN A 458 -20.25 10.04 -18.45
CA GLN A 458 -20.38 9.97 -19.89
C GLN A 458 -21.54 9.08 -20.33
N PHE A 459 -22.53 9.67 -21.01
CA PHE A 459 -23.54 8.94 -21.79
C PHE A 459 -23.55 9.28 -23.28
N ARG A 460 -22.68 10.20 -23.72
CA ARG A 460 -22.43 10.50 -25.14
C ARG A 460 -20.94 10.55 -25.43
N SER A 461 -20.53 10.01 -26.59
CA SER A 461 -19.12 10.03 -27.01
C SER A 461 -18.55 11.45 -27.15
N SER A 462 -19.40 12.46 -27.37
CA SER A 462 -19.00 13.86 -27.50
C SER A 462 -18.69 14.58 -26.18
N MET A 463 -19.07 14.01 -25.02
CA MET A 463 -18.89 14.64 -23.70
C MET A 463 -17.41 14.70 -23.30
N LEU A 464 -16.68 13.58 -23.46
CA LEU A 464 -15.24 13.50 -23.24
C LEU A 464 -14.51 13.57 -24.58
N GLN A 465 -14.05 14.76 -24.95
CA GLN A 465 -13.38 14.96 -26.23
C GLN A 465 -11.99 14.30 -26.22
N ASP A 466 -11.71 13.50 -27.24
CA ASP A 466 -10.48 12.72 -27.37
C ASP A 466 -10.15 11.88 -26.13
N ARG A 467 -11.14 11.18 -25.56
CA ARG A 467 -11.02 10.36 -24.33
C ARG A 467 -9.79 9.45 -24.32
N SER A 468 -9.39 8.90 -25.47
CA SER A 468 -8.19 8.05 -25.59
C SER A 468 -6.86 8.77 -25.32
N ARG A 469 -6.86 10.11 -25.25
CA ARG A 469 -5.70 10.94 -24.92
C ARG A 469 -5.60 11.28 -23.42
N ILE A 470 -6.63 10.98 -22.62
CA ILE A 470 -6.60 11.22 -21.17
C ILE A 470 -5.48 10.37 -20.55
N ARG A 471 -4.62 11.02 -19.78
CA ARG A 471 -3.47 10.40 -19.12
C ARG A 471 -3.93 9.65 -17.87
N ARG A 472 -3.57 8.37 -17.79
CA ARG A 472 -3.92 7.45 -16.70
C ARG A 472 -2.71 6.72 -16.13
N ASP A 473 -1.51 7.25 -16.37
CA ASP A 473 -0.22 6.67 -15.98
C ASP A 473 0.17 6.94 -14.51
N ARG A 474 -0.71 7.64 -13.77
CA ARG A 474 -0.48 8.04 -12.38
C ARG A 474 -1.18 7.06 -11.43
N PRO A 475 -0.44 6.25 -10.64
CA PRO A 475 -1.03 5.22 -9.78
C PRO A 475 -1.81 5.78 -8.59
N GLU A 476 -1.73 7.09 -8.36
CA GLU A 476 -2.46 7.81 -7.32
C GLU A 476 -3.97 7.90 -7.57
N LEU A 477 -4.39 7.76 -8.84
CA LEU A 477 -5.79 7.84 -9.23
C LEU A 477 -6.23 6.57 -9.93
N GLU A 478 -7.39 6.06 -9.57
CA GLU A 478 -8.04 4.96 -10.27
C GLU A 478 -9.22 5.53 -11.08
N PHE A 479 -9.10 5.47 -12.40
CA PHE A 479 -10.04 6.08 -13.32
C PHE A 479 -11.23 5.18 -13.58
N LEU A 480 -12.42 5.78 -13.58
CA LEU A 480 -13.67 5.12 -13.94
C LEU A 480 -14.46 5.98 -14.93
N VAL A 481 -15.00 5.38 -15.98
CA VAL A 481 -16.02 6.03 -16.82
C VAL A 481 -17.39 5.56 -16.36
N HIS A 482 -18.23 6.51 -15.95
CA HIS A 482 -19.57 6.24 -15.43
C HIS A 482 -20.61 6.54 -16.49
N VAL A 483 -21.31 5.51 -16.95
CA VAL A 483 -22.38 5.61 -17.93
C VAL A 483 -23.67 6.01 -17.22
N ASP A 484 -23.97 7.30 -17.29
CA ASP A 484 -24.96 8.01 -16.49
C ASP A 484 -26.18 8.47 -17.32
N GLY A 485 -26.48 7.78 -18.42
CA GLY A 485 -27.64 8.08 -19.27
C GLY A 485 -28.89 7.33 -18.83
N GLN A 486 -30.02 8.02 -18.71
CA GLN A 486 -31.32 7.43 -18.40
C GLN A 486 -32.07 6.91 -19.63
N GLY A 487 -33.00 5.97 -19.42
CA GLY A 487 -33.98 5.58 -20.45
C GLY A 487 -34.35 4.10 -20.43
N ALA A 488 -34.98 3.64 -21.51
CA ALA A 488 -35.33 2.24 -21.65
C ALA A 488 -34.06 1.36 -21.74
N GLN A 489 -34.14 0.15 -21.19
CA GLN A 489 -32.98 -0.76 -21.11
C GLN A 489 -32.25 -0.99 -22.44
N PRO A 490 -32.93 -1.17 -23.60
CA PRO A 490 -32.23 -1.31 -24.87
C PRO A 490 -31.33 -0.12 -25.22
N ASP A 491 -31.75 1.11 -24.92
CA ASP A 491 -30.98 2.33 -25.23
C ASP A 491 -29.78 2.49 -24.28
N LYS A 492 -29.98 2.16 -23.00
CA LYS A 492 -28.88 2.16 -22.02
C LYS A 492 -27.83 1.10 -22.35
N GLN A 493 -28.25 -0.12 -22.69
CA GLN A 493 -27.32 -1.16 -23.12
C GLN A 493 -26.63 -0.84 -24.44
N ALA A 494 -27.32 -0.18 -25.38
CA ALA A 494 -26.68 0.32 -26.60
C ALA A 494 -25.60 1.35 -26.28
N THR A 495 -25.86 2.27 -25.34
CA THR A 495 -24.91 3.29 -24.89
C THR A 495 -23.70 2.67 -24.18
N TRP A 496 -23.95 1.76 -23.23
CA TRP A 496 -22.92 0.98 -22.53
C TRP A 496 -21.96 0.32 -23.51
N ASN A 497 -22.50 -0.48 -24.44
CA ASN A 497 -21.72 -1.19 -25.46
C ASN A 497 -20.98 -0.23 -26.39
N ALA A 498 -21.59 0.91 -26.75
CA ALA A 498 -20.96 1.89 -27.61
C ALA A 498 -19.76 2.58 -26.95
N LEU A 499 -19.87 2.89 -25.66
CA LEU A 499 -18.80 3.53 -24.90
C LEU A 499 -17.66 2.58 -24.55
N HIS A 500 -17.92 1.28 -24.42
CA HIS A 500 -16.88 0.27 -24.22
C HIS A 500 -16.03 0.01 -25.47
N ARG A 501 -16.53 0.36 -26.65
CA ARG A 501 -15.80 0.15 -27.90
C ARG A 501 -14.47 0.92 -27.88
N ASP A 502 -13.38 0.21 -28.14
CA ASP A 502 -12.01 0.73 -28.18
C ASP A 502 -11.53 1.38 -26.86
N ALA A 503 -12.20 1.07 -25.75
CA ALA A 503 -11.75 1.50 -24.44
C ALA A 503 -10.55 0.65 -23.97
N PRO A 504 -9.63 1.24 -23.20
CA PRO A 504 -8.53 0.48 -22.59
C PRO A 504 -9.04 -0.64 -21.66
N GLU A 505 -8.35 -1.78 -21.64
CA GLU A 505 -8.73 -2.97 -20.83
C GLU A 505 -8.67 -2.71 -19.32
N ASP A 506 -7.87 -1.74 -18.87
CA ASP A 506 -7.64 -1.38 -17.47
C ASP A 506 -8.55 -0.25 -16.96
N LEU A 507 -9.53 0.18 -17.76
CA LEU A 507 -10.48 1.22 -17.37
C LEU A 507 -11.65 0.61 -16.59
N ALA A 508 -11.91 1.13 -15.39
CA ALA A 508 -13.08 0.75 -14.60
C ALA A 508 -14.36 1.40 -15.14
N TRP A 509 -15.51 0.79 -14.85
CA TRP A 509 -16.80 1.22 -15.40
C TRP A 509 -17.88 1.39 -14.36
N GLY A 510 -18.69 2.43 -14.51
CA GLY A 510 -19.86 2.67 -13.67
C GLY A 510 -21.15 2.62 -14.45
N TRP A 511 -22.21 2.08 -13.85
CA TRP A 511 -23.57 2.06 -14.40
C TRP A 511 -24.53 2.81 -13.46
N LYS A 512 -25.29 3.77 -13.99
CA LYS A 512 -26.33 4.46 -13.21
C LYS A 512 -27.71 3.84 -13.45
N ASN A 513 -28.45 3.57 -12.39
CA ASN A 513 -29.88 3.23 -12.40
C ASN A 513 -30.69 4.46 -11.96
N PHE A 514 -31.75 4.78 -12.70
CA PHE A 514 -32.67 5.87 -12.39
C PHE A 514 -34.00 5.31 -11.94
N TYR A 515 -34.47 5.68 -10.74
CA TYR A 515 -35.68 5.06 -10.16
C TYR A 515 -36.94 5.31 -10.98
N ASP A 516 -37.10 6.52 -11.52
CA ASP A 516 -38.35 6.96 -12.17
C ASP A 516 -38.21 7.06 -13.70
N GLU A 517 -37.00 7.29 -14.20
CA GLU A 517 -36.72 7.51 -15.62
C GLU A 517 -36.40 6.23 -16.39
N ASP A 518 -35.89 5.21 -15.72
CA ASP A 518 -35.69 3.90 -16.32
C ASP A 518 -36.99 3.09 -16.19
N LEU A 519 -37.64 2.82 -17.32
CA LEU A 519 -38.94 2.12 -17.35
C LEU A 519 -38.86 0.85 -18.23
N PRO A 520 -38.70 -0.36 -17.63
CA PRO A 520 -38.41 -0.62 -16.22
C PRO A 520 -36.93 -0.38 -15.86
N MET A 521 -36.67 0.00 -14.62
CA MET A 521 -35.33 -0.01 -14.01
C MET A 521 -34.91 -1.45 -13.73
N LEU A 522 -33.63 -1.78 -13.93
CA LEU A 522 -33.11 -3.08 -13.54
C LEU A 522 -33.08 -3.22 -12.02
N THR A 523 -33.46 -4.39 -11.53
CA THR A 523 -33.17 -4.81 -10.16
C THR A 523 -31.66 -5.02 -9.96
N PRO A 524 -31.16 -5.11 -8.71
CA PRO A 524 -29.77 -5.51 -8.47
C PRO A 524 -29.37 -6.82 -9.16
N ALA A 525 -30.24 -7.84 -9.12
CA ALA A 525 -29.97 -9.12 -9.75
C ALA A 525 -29.89 -9.02 -11.28
N GLU A 526 -30.79 -8.25 -11.91
CA GLU A 526 -30.76 -8.00 -13.35
C GLU A 526 -29.56 -7.14 -13.74
N THR A 527 -29.20 -6.12 -12.94
CA THR A 527 -27.98 -5.30 -13.17
C THR A 527 -26.74 -6.19 -13.23
N MET A 528 -26.57 -7.10 -12.26
CA MET A 528 -25.43 -8.02 -12.21
C MET A 528 -25.47 -9.13 -13.27
N ALA A 529 -26.64 -9.44 -13.83
CA ALA A 529 -26.79 -10.49 -14.84
C ALA A 529 -26.73 -9.96 -16.28
N GLU A 530 -27.22 -8.75 -16.52
CA GLU A 530 -27.47 -8.22 -17.87
C GLU A 530 -26.47 -7.14 -18.30
N VAL A 531 -25.88 -6.39 -17.37
CA VAL A 531 -24.86 -5.39 -17.69
C VAL A 531 -23.52 -6.11 -17.86
N SER A 532 -22.97 -6.06 -19.07
CA SER A 532 -21.71 -6.73 -19.43
C SER A 532 -20.83 -5.81 -20.30
N PRO A 533 -19.55 -5.60 -19.96
CA PRO A 533 -18.82 -6.06 -18.77
C PRO A 533 -19.48 -5.66 -17.43
N LEU A 534 -19.13 -6.34 -16.34
CA LEU A 534 -19.68 -6.01 -15.02
C LEU A 534 -19.19 -4.62 -14.58
N PRO A 535 -20.05 -3.77 -14.01
CA PRO A 535 -19.64 -2.48 -13.49
C PRO A 535 -18.85 -2.62 -12.18
N ASP A 536 -17.90 -1.71 -11.96
CA ASP A 536 -17.17 -1.50 -10.71
C ASP A 536 -17.91 -0.52 -9.77
N LEU A 537 -18.77 0.32 -10.34
CA LEU A 537 -19.64 1.27 -9.62
C LEU A 537 -21.08 1.14 -10.12
N VAL A 538 -22.04 0.92 -9.24
CA VAL A 538 -23.46 1.06 -9.56
C VAL A 538 -24.05 2.21 -8.76
N THR A 539 -24.68 3.17 -9.43
CA THR A 539 -25.28 4.32 -8.75
C THR A 539 -26.79 4.32 -8.91
N TYR A 540 -27.47 4.88 -7.91
CA TYR A 540 -28.92 5.01 -7.88
C TYR A 540 -29.29 6.48 -7.72
N GLN A 541 -30.04 7.00 -8.69
CA GLN A 541 -30.48 8.39 -8.74
C GLN A 541 -32.00 8.48 -8.61
#